data_AF-A0A2A4VR84-F1
#
_entry.id   AF-A0A2A4VR84-F1
#
_cell.length_a   1.000
_cell.length_b   1.000
_cell.length_c   1.000
_cell.angle_alpha   90.00
_cell.angle_beta   90.00
_cell.angle_gamma   90.00
#
_symmetry.space_group_name_H-M   'P 1'
#
loop_
_entity.id
_entity.type
_entity.pdbx_description
1 polymer ?
#
loop_
_entity_poly.entity_id
_entity_poly.type
_entity_poly.pdbx_seq_one_letter_code
_entity_poly.pdbx_strand_id
1 'polypeptide(L)' 'MRPPVFFGERDRFQLELSRWSTGKIEKALEILIEAELDCKTTGNPADVICARALLRLTKAAR' A
#
# COMPACT_ATOMS: atom_id res chain seq x y z
N MET A 1 -14.65 9.08 -2.82
CA MET A 1 -13.31 9.06 -3.46
C MET A 1 -13.48 9.23 -4.96
N ARG A 2 -12.58 9.96 -5.60
CA ARG A 2 -12.44 10.08 -7.07
C ARG A 2 -11.08 9.48 -7.44
N PRO A 3 -10.93 8.75 -8.56
CA PRO A 3 -11.92 8.44 -9.60
C PRO A 3 -13.04 7.49 -9.12
N PRO A 4 -14.19 7.42 -9.83
CA PRO A 4 -15.24 6.46 -9.52
C PRO A 4 -14.72 5.04 -9.76
N VAL A 5 -14.80 4.22 -8.72
CA VAL A 5 -14.54 2.77 -8.79
C VAL A 5 -15.54 2.19 -9.80
N PHE A 6 -15.08 1.26 -10.66
CA PHE A 6 -15.96 0.55 -11.58
C PHE A 6 -17.20 0.04 -10.83
N PHE A 7 -18.39 0.35 -11.34
CA PHE A 7 -19.66 0.17 -10.61
C PHE A 7 -19.89 -1.28 -10.13
N GLY A 8 -19.37 -2.27 -10.86
CA GLY A 8 -19.45 -3.70 -10.48
C GLY A 8 -18.50 -4.14 -9.36
N GLU A 9 -17.47 -3.34 -9.06
CA GLU A 9 -16.47 -3.63 -8.01
C GLU A 9 -16.64 -2.77 -6.77
N ARG A 10 -17.64 -1.87 -6.77
CA ARG A 10 -17.83 -0.87 -5.73
C ARG A 10 -18.02 -1.51 -4.35
N ASP A 11 -18.85 -2.54 -4.24
CA ASP A 11 -19.14 -3.19 -2.96
C ASP A 11 -17.95 -3.98 -2.43
N ARG A 12 -17.24 -4.71 -3.30
CA ARG A 12 -15.97 -5.38 -2.92
C ARG A 12 -14.93 -4.37 -2.48
N PHE A 13 -14.77 -3.28 -3.20
CA PHE A 13 -13.82 -2.23 -2.87
C PHE A 13 -14.17 -1.53 -1.55
N GLN A 14 -15.46 -1.27 -1.30
CA GLN A 14 -15.94 -0.69 -0.04
C GLN A 14 -15.72 -1.64 1.15
N LEU A 15 -15.92 -2.96 0.94
CA LEU A 15 -15.67 -3.98 1.95
C LEU A 15 -14.17 -4.16 2.25
N GLU A 16 -13.31 -4.09 1.24
CA GLU A 16 -11.87 -4.12 1.46
C GLU A 16 -11.40 -2.85 2.19
N LEU A 17 -11.94 -1.67 1.85
CA LEU A 17 -11.66 -0.41 2.54
C LEU A 17 -12.05 -0.45 4.02
N SER A 18 -13.16 -1.09 4.38
CA SER A 18 -13.58 -1.17 5.79
C SER A 18 -12.62 -2.03 6.64
N ARG A 19 -11.78 -2.87 6.02
CA ARG A 19 -10.74 -3.65 6.72
C ARG A 19 -9.49 -2.84 7.05
N TRP A 20 -9.34 -1.65 6.47
CA TRP A 20 -8.23 -0.73 6.75
C TRP A 20 -8.58 0.16 7.94
N SER A 21 -8.26 -0.31 9.14
CA SER A 21 -8.30 0.53 10.34
C SER A 21 -7.20 1.60 10.29
N THR A 22 -7.36 2.67 11.08
CA THR A 22 -6.37 3.76 11.17
C THR A 22 -4.95 3.24 11.43
N GLY A 23 -4.80 2.26 12.31
CA GLY A 23 -3.48 1.65 12.60
C GLY A 23 -2.88 0.87 11.43
N LYS A 24 -3.71 0.22 10.59
CA LYS A 24 -3.22 -0.45 9.36
C LYS A 24 -2.77 0.57 8.32
N ILE A 25 -3.48 1.70 8.22
CA ILE A 25 -3.12 2.81 7.32
C ILE A 25 -1.80 3.43 7.76
N GLU A 26 -1.62 3.67 9.05
CA GLU A 26 -0.37 4.19 9.61
C GLU A 26 0.81 3.25 9.34
N LYS A 27 0.63 1.94 9.56
CA LYS A 27 1.64 0.93 9.25
C LYS A 27 1.99 0.88 7.76
N ALA A 28 0.99 0.97 6.89
CA ALA A 28 1.20 1.01 5.45
C ALA A 28 1.97 2.27 5.02
N LEU A 29 1.67 3.41 5.64
CA LEU A 29 2.39 4.66 5.38
C LEU A 29 3.86 4.56 5.82
N GLU A 30 4.15 4.00 6.99
CA GLU A 30 5.53 3.73 7.43
C GLU A 30 6.31 2.89 6.40
N ILE A 31 5.71 1.80 5.92
CA ILE A 31 6.33 0.89 4.94
C ILE A 31 6.66 1.63 3.63
N LEU A 32 5.77 2.52 3.18
CA LEU A 32 5.98 3.30 1.96
C LEU A 32 7.07 4.35 2.14
N ILE A 33 7.13 5.02 3.29
CA ILE A 33 8.17 6.00 3.60
C ILE A 33 9.55 5.34 3.68
N GLU A 34 9.66 4.19 4.35
CA GLU A 34 10.90 3.40 4.38
C GLU A 34 11.35 3.01 2.97
N ALA A 35 10.43 2.52 2.13
CA ALA A 35 10.74 2.14 0.76
C ALA A 35 11.19 3.33 -0.10
N GLU A 36 10.57 4.50 0.07
CA GLU A 36 10.99 5.72 -0.62
C GLU A 36 12.38 6.19 -0.19
N LEU A 37 12.69 6.10 1.10
CA LEU A 37 14.02 6.39 1.63
C LEU A 37 15.04 5.42 1.04
N ASP A 38 14.75 4.12 1.03
CA ASP A 38 15.64 3.09 0.47
C ASP A 38 15.90 3.32 -1.03
N CYS A 39 14.86 3.68 -1.80
CA CYS A 39 14.99 3.99 -3.23
C CYS A 39 15.92 5.19 -3.50
N LYS A 40 16.04 6.12 -2.56
CA LYS A 40 16.86 7.34 -2.70
C LYS A 40 18.26 7.19 -2.12
N THR A 41 18.46 6.26 -1.19
CA THR A 41 19.70 6.20 -0.39
C THR A 41 20.58 5.02 -0.77
N THR A 42 19.97 3.88 -1.09
CA THR A 42 20.69 2.70 -1.57
C THR A 42 20.70 2.74 -3.08
N GLY A 43 21.87 2.68 -3.72
CA GLY A 43 22.01 2.48 -5.17
C GLY A 43 21.48 1.12 -5.68
N ASN A 44 20.56 0.51 -4.92
CA ASN A 44 19.85 -0.71 -5.23
C ASN A 44 18.76 -0.43 -6.27
N PRO A 45 18.37 -1.45 -7.06
CA PRO A 45 17.31 -1.30 -8.03
C PRO A 45 15.96 -0.95 -7.37
N ALA A 46 15.40 0.20 -7.74
CA ALA A 46 14.16 0.74 -7.16
C ALA A 46 12.95 -0.20 -7.36
N ASP A 47 12.96 -0.98 -8.44
CA ASP A 47 11.99 -2.04 -8.74
C ASP A 47 11.98 -3.15 -7.67
N VAL A 48 13.15 -3.57 -7.18
CA VAL A 48 13.25 -4.59 -6.13
C VAL A 48 12.73 -4.05 -4.79
N ILE A 49 13.03 -2.79 -4.48
CA ILE A 49 12.55 -2.11 -3.26
C ILE A 49 11.03 -1.96 -3.31
N CYS A 50 10.49 -1.49 -4.44
CA CYS A 50 9.05 -1.38 -4.66
C CYS A 50 8.35 -2.75 -4.54
N ALA A 51 8.89 -3.80 -5.15
CA ALA A 51 8.31 -5.15 -5.07
C ALA A 51 8.26 -5.65 -3.61
N ARG A 52 9.32 -5.43 -2.84
CA ARG A 52 9.36 -5.76 -1.40
C ARG A 52 8.36 -4.92 -0.60
N ALA A 53 8.23 -3.63 -0.89
CA ALA A 53 7.28 -2.75 -0.23
C ALA A 53 5.83 -3.21 -0.46
N LEU A 54 5.49 -3.61 -1.68
CA LEU A 54 4.17 -4.15 -2.02
C LEU A 54 3.86 -5.47 -1.29
N LEU A 55 4.85 -6.37 -1.15
CA LEU A 55 4.69 -7.58 -0.35
C LEU A 55 4.46 -7.27 1.14
N ARG A 56 5.15 -6.26 1.69
CA ARG A 56 4.94 -5.82 3.08
C ARG A 56 3.55 -5.16 3.25
N LEU A 57 3.12 -4.37 2.28
CA LEU A 57 1.83 -3.69 2.26
C LEU A 57 0.65 -4.69 2.24
N THR A 58 0.71 -5.71 1.38
CA THR A 58 -0.33 -6.75 1.31
C THR A 58 -0.44 -7.55 2.60
N LYS A 59 0.69 -7.78 3.29
CA LYS A 59 0.70 -8.40 4.62
C LYS A 59 0.10 -7.49 5.69
N ALA A 60 0.33 -6.18 5.63
CA ALA A 60 -0.23 -5.20 6.56
C ALA A 60 -1.74 -4.95 6.34
N ALA A 61 -2.24 -5.19 5.13
CA ALA A 61 -3.65 -5.06 4.77
C ALA A 61 -4.53 -6.16 5.41
N ARG A 62 -3.97 -7.37 5.58
CA ARG A 62 -4.65 -8.54 6.13
C ARG A 62 -5.04 -8.31 7.60
#